data_AF-A0A5D0HMJ7-F1
#
_entry.id   AF-A0A5D0HMJ7-F1
#
_cell.length_a   1.000
_cell.length_b   1.000
_cell.length_c   1.000
_cell.angle_alpha   90.00
_cell.angle_beta   90.00
_cell.angle_gamma   90.00
#
_symmetry.space_group_name_H-M   'P 1'
#
loop_
_entity.id
_entity.type
_entity.pdbx_description
1 polymer ?
#
loop_
_entity_poly.entity_id
_entity_poly.type
_entity_poly.pdbx_seq_one_letter_code
_entity_poly.pdbx_strand_id
1 'polypeptide(L)'
;ENIEQGITYQVEIDEQTGFQEKVISESRNKKLIPTIHIEDGNGETIRSYNLPVGAHLMIDDGEKINVGKVLVKIPRKSAKAGDITGGLPRVTELFEARNPSNPAVVSEIDGVVSFGKIKRGNREIIVESKTGDIKKYLVKLSNQILVQENDYVKAGMP
;
A
#
# COMPACT_ATOMS: atom_id res chain seq x y z
N GLU A 1 6.98 4.76 12.86
CA GLU A 1 7.83 5.81 12.24
C GLU A 1 7.01 6.64 11.24
N ASN A 2 7.24 7.96 11.17
CA ASN A 2 6.58 8.89 10.23
C ASN A 2 5.03 8.89 10.27
N ILE A 3 4.43 8.67 11.44
CA ILE A 3 2.97 8.70 11.66
C ILE A 3 2.65 9.94 12.50
N GLU A 4 2.33 11.04 11.83
CA GLU A 4 2.10 12.37 12.42
C GLU A 4 0.75 12.94 11.99
N GLN A 5 -0.01 13.45 12.96
CA GLN A 5 -1.36 13.95 12.73
C GLN A 5 -1.32 15.20 11.84
N GLY A 6 -2.15 15.22 10.79
CA GLY A 6 -2.23 16.31 9.83
C GLY A 6 -1.15 16.30 8.74
N ILE A 7 -0.13 15.43 8.87
CA ILE A 7 0.97 15.31 7.89
C ILE A 7 0.89 13.98 7.15
N THR A 8 0.80 12.87 7.88
CA THR A 8 0.75 11.51 7.31
C THR A 8 -0.48 10.71 7.74
N TYR A 9 -1.27 11.19 8.70
CA TYR A 9 -2.60 10.65 8.97
C TYR A 9 -3.59 11.74 9.40
N GLN A 10 -4.88 11.47 9.22
CA GLN A 10 -5.99 12.30 9.66
C GLN A 10 -6.89 11.48 10.59
N VAL A 11 -7.62 12.17 11.46
CA VAL A 11 -8.62 11.53 12.31
C VAL A 11 -9.97 11.73 11.63
N GLU A 12 -10.54 10.65 11.14
CA GLU A 12 -11.88 10.62 10.55
C GLU A 12 -12.86 10.07 11.59
N ILE A 13 -14.12 10.47 11.49
CA ILE A 13 -15.20 9.93 12.33
C ILE A 13 -15.95 8.92 11.46
N ASP A 14 -16.04 7.68 11.91
CA ASP A 14 -16.88 6.68 11.26
C ASP A 14 -18.35 7.08 11.40
N GLU A 15 -19.02 7.33 10.28
CA GLU A 15 -20.41 7.77 10.22
C GLU A 15 -21.39 6.75 10.81
N GLN A 16 -21.05 5.45 10.85
CA GLN A 16 -21.92 4.41 11.38
C GLN A 16 -21.78 4.23 12.89
N THR A 17 -20.54 4.27 13.39
CA THR A 17 -20.24 3.93 14.78
C THR A 17 -19.97 5.15 15.66
N GLY A 18 -19.67 6.30 15.05
CA GLY A 18 -19.29 7.54 15.74
C GLY A 18 -17.88 7.49 16.35
N PHE A 19 -17.13 6.40 16.17
CA PHE A 19 -15.76 6.31 16.65
C PHE A 19 -14.80 7.10 15.76
N GLN A 20 -13.74 7.62 16.39
CA GLN A 20 -12.64 8.27 15.70
C GLN A 20 -11.64 7.21 15.21
N GLU A 21 -11.35 7.22 13.91
CA GLU A 21 -10.38 6.34 13.28
C GLU A 21 -9.20 7.15 12.72
N LYS A 22 -7.99 6.64 12.92
CA LYS A 22 -6.77 7.23 12.38
C LYS A 22 -6.54 6.69 10.96
N VAL A 23 -6.76 7.53 9.95
CA VAL A 23 -6.65 7.15 8.54
C VAL A 23 -5.38 7.74 7.95
N ILE A 24 -4.52 6.90 7.38
CA ILE A 24 -3.29 7.33 6.70
C ILE A 24 -3.66 8.20 5.49
N SER A 25 -3.11 9.41 5.45
CA SER A 25 -3.33 10.39 4.39
C SER A 25 -2.06 10.58 3.56
N GLU A 26 -2.22 10.98 2.30
CA GLU A 26 -1.07 11.30 1.45
C GLU A 26 -0.32 12.52 2.00
N SER A 27 0.98 12.36 2.28
CA SER A 27 1.83 13.48 2.68
C SER A 27 2.34 14.25 1.47
N ARG A 28 2.40 15.58 1.58
CA ARG A 28 3.09 16.44 0.60
C ARG A 28 4.58 16.10 0.49
N ASN A 29 5.17 15.56 1.55
CA ASN A 29 6.57 15.16 1.58
C ASN A 29 6.71 13.67 1.29
N LYS A 30 7.12 13.33 0.06
CA LYS A 30 7.30 11.95 -0.42
C LYS A 30 8.40 11.15 0.31
N LYS A 31 9.16 11.78 1.21
CA LYS A 31 10.14 11.09 2.07
C LYS A 31 9.53 10.52 3.34
N LEU A 32 8.39 11.06 3.79
CA LEU A 32 7.70 10.57 4.99
C LEU A 32 6.83 9.37 4.58
N ILE A 33 7.34 8.17 4.85
CA ILE A 33 6.63 6.92 4.58
C ILE A 33 6.16 6.38 5.92
N PRO A 34 4.83 6.34 6.15
CA PRO A 34 4.28 5.82 7.39
C PRO A 34 4.61 4.34 7.51
N THR A 35 5.31 3.97 8.58
CA THR A 35 5.81 2.60 8.77
C THR A 35 5.53 2.15 10.20
N ILE A 36 4.98 0.94 10.34
CA ILE A 36 4.86 0.25 11.62
C ILE A 36 6.07 -0.65 11.80
N HIS A 37 6.75 -0.49 12.93
CA HIS A 37 7.78 -1.41 13.39
C HIS A 37 7.20 -2.27 14.50
N ILE A 38 7.42 -3.57 14.40
CA ILE A 38 7.15 -4.51 15.48
C ILE A 38 8.48 -4.75 16.17
N GLU A 39 8.58 -4.33 17.42
CA GLU A 39 9.78 -4.45 18.24
C GLU A 39 9.62 -5.57 19.27
N ASP A 40 10.73 -6.20 19.65
CA ASP A 40 10.79 -7.16 20.75
C ASP A 40 10.88 -6.43 22.11
N GLY A 41 10.91 -7.19 23.22
CA GLY A 41 11.06 -6.62 24.56
C GLY A 41 12.39 -5.91 24.82
N ASN A 42 13.38 -6.06 23.93
CA ASN A 42 14.70 -5.45 24.00
C ASN A 42 14.82 -4.22 23.06
N GLY A 43 13.76 -3.89 22.31
CA GLY A 43 13.75 -2.80 21.34
C GLY A 43 14.34 -3.17 19.96
N GLU A 44 14.57 -4.45 19.67
CA GLU A 44 14.99 -4.89 18.34
C GLU A 44 13.80 -4.99 17.41
N THR A 45 13.88 -4.37 16.23
CA THR A 45 12.84 -4.47 15.20
C THR A 45 12.78 -5.87 14.61
N ILE A 46 11.72 -6.60 14.91
CA ILE A 46 11.44 -7.93 14.36
C ILE A 46 10.95 -7.80 12.90
N ARG A 47 10.01 -6.87 12.65
CA ARG A 47 9.43 -6.65 11.31
C ARG A 47 9.01 -5.20 11.11
N SER A 48 8.96 -4.80 9.84
CA SER A 48 8.55 -3.46 9.42
C SER A 48 7.51 -3.54 8.30
N TYR A 49 6.44 -2.76 8.43
CA TYR A 49 5.32 -2.73 7.48
C TYR A 49 5.03 -1.28 7.06
N ASN A 50 5.13 -1.00 5.76
CA ASN A 50 4.74 0.30 5.21
C ASN A 50 3.22 0.38 5.10
N LEU A 51 2.66 1.54 5.42
CA LEU A 51 1.22 1.76 5.38
C LEU A 51 0.82 2.49 4.11
N PRO A 52 -0.11 1.94 3.30
CA PRO A 52 -0.64 2.64 2.15
C PRO A 52 -1.59 3.76 2.58
N VAL A 53 -1.81 4.71 1.67
CA VAL A 53 -2.81 5.77 1.86
C VAL A 53 -4.21 5.15 1.95
N GLY A 54 -5.01 5.63 2.90
CA GLY A 54 -6.34 5.10 3.22
C GLY A 54 -6.32 3.88 4.13
N ALA A 55 -5.18 3.52 4.71
CA ALA A 55 -5.10 2.51 5.76
C ALA A 55 -5.62 3.08 7.10
N HIS A 56 -6.46 2.32 7.79
CA HIS A 56 -7.02 2.66 9.10
C HIS A 56 -6.16 1.99 10.18
N LEU A 57 -5.52 2.79 11.01
CA LEU A 57 -4.72 2.33 12.14
C LEU A 57 -5.64 1.89 13.28
N MET A 58 -5.40 0.68 13.79
CA MET A 58 -6.16 0.07 14.89
C MET A 58 -5.38 0.03 16.21
N ILE A 59 -4.15 0.54 16.21
CA ILE A 59 -3.21 0.50 17.33
C ILE A 59 -2.58 1.87 17.57
N ASP A 60 -2.10 2.07 18.79
CA ASP A 60 -1.34 3.24 19.20
C ASP A 60 0.16 2.96 19.32
N ASP A 61 0.97 4.02 19.35
CA ASP A 61 2.42 3.92 19.51
C ASP A 61 2.77 3.35 20.89
N GLY A 62 3.72 2.41 20.93
CA GLY A 62 4.12 1.68 22.13
C GLY A 62 3.11 0.64 22.66
N GLU A 63 2.01 0.39 21.95
CA GLU A 63 1.01 -0.59 22.38
C GLU A 63 1.56 -2.03 22.31
N LYS A 64 1.41 -2.78 23.41
CA LYS A 64 1.78 -4.20 23.43
C LYS A 64 0.78 -5.00 22.59
N ILE A 65 1.31 -5.79 21.65
CA ILE A 65 0.52 -6.62 20.74
C ILE A 65 0.82 -8.10 20.95
N ASN A 66 -0.20 -8.93 20.77
CA ASN A 66 -0.08 -10.38 20.76
C ASN A 66 -0.20 -10.90 19.32
N VAL A 67 0.29 -12.12 19.07
CA VAL A 67 0.13 -12.78 17.77
C VAL A 67 -1.36 -12.88 17.42
N GLY A 68 -1.71 -12.48 16.20
CA GLY A 68 -3.09 -12.45 15.71
C GLY A 68 -3.84 -11.13 15.91
N LYS A 69 -3.26 -10.15 16.61
CA LYS A 69 -3.86 -8.81 16.71
C LYS A 69 -3.81 -8.08 15.36
N VAL A 70 -4.93 -7.46 15.00
CA VAL A 70 -5.03 -6.63 13.80
C VAL A 70 -4.40 -5.27 14.08
N LEU A 71 -3.36 -4.91 13.32
CA LEU A 71 -2.66 -3.63 13.45
C LEU A 71 -3.33 -2.54 12.60
N VAL A 72 -3.79 -2.92 11.41
CA VAL A 72 -4.28 -2.02 10.37
C VAL A 72 -5.43 -2.67 9.64
N LYS A 73 -6.45 -1.89 9.31
CA LYS A 73 -7.50 -2.27 8.35
C LYS A 73 -7.31 -1.47 7.07
N ILE A 74 -7.29 -2.15 5.93
CA ILE A 74 -7.30 -1.49 4.62
C ILE A 74 -8.69 -1.74 4.03
N PRO A 75 -9.64 -0.80 4.18
CA PRO A 75 -10.97 -0.99 3.64
C PRO A 75 -10.86 -1.09 2.13
N ARG A 76 -11.34 -2.21 1.58
CA ARG A 76 -11.58 -2.29 0.15
C ARG A 76 -12.70 -1.30 -0.13
N LYS A 77 -12.43 -0.27 -0.92
CA LYS A 77 -13.52 0.54 -1.49
C LYS A 77 -14.38 -0.44 -2.30
N SER A 78 -15.50 -0.91 -1.72
CA SER A 78 -16.59 -1.49 -2.48
C SER A 78 -16.82 -0.53 -3.63
N ALA A 79 -16.82 -0.99 -4.87
CA ALA A 79 -16.97 -0.16 -6.04
C ALA A 79 -18.17 0.78 -5.84
N LYS A 80 -17.93 1.99 -5.31
CA LYS A 80 -18.93 3.04 -5.32
C LYS A 80 -19.16 3.22 -6.80
N ALA A 81 -20.41 3.12 -7.22
CA ALA A 81 -20.85 3.26 -8.61
C ALA A 81 -20.50 4.62 -9.24
N GLY A 82 -19.58 5.39 -8.68
CA GLY A 82 -19.22 6.74 -9.08
C GLY A 82 -18.61 6.85 -10.48
N ASP A 83 -18.14 5.75 -11.07
CA ASP A 83 -17.54 5.77 -12.41
C ASP A 83 -18.35 5.03 -13.48
N ILE A 84 -19.26 4.14 -13.09
CA ILE A 84 -20.10 3.39 -14.05
C ILE A 84 -21.42 4.11 -14.31
N THR A 85 -22.04 4.73 -13.30
CA THR A 85 -23.42 5.27 -13.44
C THR A 85 -23.49 6.77 -13.74
N GLY A 86 -22.35 7.48 -13.83
CA GLY A 86 -22.36 8.94 -14.03
C GLY A 86 -21.31 9.57 -14.96
N GLY A 87 -20.34 8.84 -15.51
CA GLY A 87 -19.08 9.45 -15.97
C GLY A 87 -18.80 9.44 -17.48
N LEU A 88 -19.27 10.45 -18.23
CA LEU A 88 -18.76 10.75 -19.57
C LEU A 88 -17.21 10.82 -19.65
N PRO A 89 -16.47 11.34 -18.63
CA PRO A 89 -15.01 11.38 -18.65
C PRO A 89 -14.33 10.03 -18.81
N ARG A 90 -14.89 8.96 -18.23
CA ARG A 90 -14.31 7.61 -18.33
C ARG A 90 -14.46 7.05 -19.75
N VAL A 91 -15.60 7.32 -20.39
CA VAL A 91 -15.83 6.98 -21.81
C VAL A 91 -14.84 7.75 -22.69
N THR A 92 -14.66 9.05 -22.46
CA THR A 92 -13.67 9.86 -23.18
C THR A 92 -12.24 9.34 -23.00
N GLU A 93 -11.83 8.98 -21.78
CA GLU A 93 -10.51 8.37 -21.52
C GLU A 93 -10.29 7.06 -22.29
N LEU A 94 -11.32 6.20 -22.37
CA LEU A 94 -11.27 4.94 -23.11
C LEU A 94 -11.19 5.16 -24.62
N PHE A 95 -11.98 6.09 -25.17
CA PHE A 95 -11.97 6.42 -26.60
C PHE A 95 -10.70 7.18 -27.03
N GLU A 96 -10.12 7.99 -26.15
CA GLU A 96 -8.86 8.68 -26.40
C GLU A 96 -7.63 7.81 -26.08
N ALA A 97 -7.81 6.56 -25.63
CA ALA A 97 -6.75 5.64 -25.22
C ALA A 97 -5.74 6.27 -24.25
N ARG A 98 -6.22 7.10 -23.32
CA ARG A 98 -5.36 7.80 -22.35
C ARG A 98 -4.88 6.85 -21.26
N ASN A 99 -3.64 7.07 -20.83
CA ASN A 99 -3.10 6.40 -19.66
C ASN A 99 -3.85 6.85 -18.39
N PRO A 100 -4.23 5.93 -17.49
CA PRO A 100 -4.85 6.29 -16.22
C PRO A 100 -3.96 7.22 -15.39
N SER A 101 -4.58 8.16 -14.67
CA SER A 101 -3.87 9.10 -13.80
C SER A 101 -3.12 8.41 -12.65
N ASN A 102 -3.59 7.24 -12.19
CA ASN A 102 -2.92 6.41 -11.18
C ASN A 102 -2.90 4.94 -11.62
N PRO A 103 -1.92 4.53 -12.46
CA PRO A 103 -1.85 3.16 -12.96
C PRO A 103 -1.35 2.19 -11.88
N ALA A 104 -1.97 1.01 -11.84
CA ALA A 104 -1.43 -0.12 -11.08
C ALA A 104 -0.21 -0.70 -11.81
N VAL A 105 0.76 -1.21 -11.05
CA VAL A 105 1.92 -1.92 -11.59
C VAL A 105 1.63 -3.40 -11.47
N VAL A 106 1.69 -4.11 -12.59
CA VAL A 106 1.42 -5.56 -12.67
C VAL A 106 2.65 -6.26 -13.21
N SER A 107 2.94 -7.47 -12.70
CA SER A 107 4.04 -8.27 -13.23
C SER A 107 3.75 -8.70 -14.66
N GLU A 108 4.75 -8.60 -15.52
CA GLU A 108 4.70 -9.06 -16.92
C GLU A 108 5.17 -10.51 -17.06
N ILE A 109 5.85 -11.04 -16.05
CA ILE A 109 6.38 -12.41 -16.03
C ILE A 109 5.90 -13.17 -14.80
N ASP A 110 5.80 -14.49 -14.95
CA ASP A 110 5.63 -15.41 -13.84
C ASP A 110 6.96 -15.54 -13.09
N GLY A 111 6.93 -15.59 -11.76
CA GLY A 111 8.17 -15.74 -11.00
C GLY A 111 8.05 -15.57 -9.50
N VAL A 112 9.19 -15.69 -8.84
CA VAL A 112 9.34 -15.47 -7.39
C VAL A 112 9.68 -14.01 -7.15
N VAL A 113 8.98 -13.39 -6.19
CA VAL A 113 9.15 -11.98 -5.82
C VAL A 113 10.28 -11.83 -4.81
N SER A 114 11.15 -10.85 -5.03
CA SER A 114 12.11 -10.37 -4.04
C SER A 114 12.07 -8.84 -3.99
N PHE A 115 12.28 -8.28 -2.80
CA PHE A 115 12.30 -6.83 -2.64
C PHE A 115 13.74 -6.31 -2.72
N GLY A 116 13.95 -5.37 -3.63
CA GLY A 116 15.19 -4.64 -3.79
C GLY A 116 15.27 -3.41 -2.88
N LYS A 117 16.26 -2.55 -3.18
CA LYS A 117 16.50 -1.32 -2.43
C LYS A 117 15.44 -0.25 -2.75
N ILE A 118 15.23 0.66 -1.81
CA ILE A 118 14.41 1.85 -2.05
C ILE A 118 15.21 2.83 -2.92
N LYS A 119 14.65 3.21 -4.07
CA LYS A 119 15.23 4.17 -5.01
C LYS A 119 14.28 5.34 -5.19
N ARG A 120 14.70 6.54 -4.79
CA ARG A 120 13.95 7.81 -4.97
C ARG A 120 12.47 7.73 -4.52
N GLY A 121 12.19 7.07 -3.40
CA GLY A 121 10.83 6.92 -2.86
C GLY A 121 10.00 5.77 -3.46
N ASN A 122 10.60 4.96 -4.33
CA ASN A 122 10.00 3.73 -4.86
C ASN A 122 10.68 2.50 -4.26
N ARG A 123 9.89 1.49 -3.91
CA ARG A 123 10.37 0.14 -3.62
C ARG A 123 10.66 -0.56 -4.94
N GLU A 124 11.86 -1.11 -5.09
CA GLU A 124 12.19 -1.99 -6.20
C GLU A 124 11.62 -3.38 -5.90
N ILE A 125 10.77 -3.89 -6.80
CA ILE A 125 10.22 -5.24 -6.74
C ILE A 125 10.85 -6.01 -7.89
N ILE A 126 11.50 -7.12 -7.59
CA ILE A 126 12.22 -7.95 -8.55
C ILE A 126 11.47 -9.26 -8.67
N VAL A 127 11.08 -9.62 -9.88
CA VAL A 127 10.44 -10.90 -10.19
C VAL A 127 11.42 -11.72 -11.00
N GLU A 128 11.72 -12.92 -10.51
CA GLU A 128 12.62 -13.88 -11.18
C GLU A 128 11.82 -15.09 -11.66
N SER A 129 11.82 -15.30 -12.97
CA SER A 129 11.21 -16.46 -13.61
C SER A 129 12.05 -17.72 -13.39
N LYS A 130 11.40 -18.89 -13.46
CA LYS A 130 12.09 -20.20 -13.47
C LYS A 130 13.04 -20.35 -14.67
N THR A 131 12.84 -19.58 -15.73
CA THR A 131 13.72 -19.54 -16.91
C THR A 131 14.97 -18.68 -16.71
N GLY A 132 15.10 -17.98 -15.58
CA GLY A 132 16.19 -17.05 -15.28
C GLY A 132 15.93 -15.61 -15.75
N ASP A 133 14.76 -15.32 -16.32
CA ASP A 133 14.38 -13.96 -16.70
C ASP A 133 14.08 -13.11 -15.45
N ILE A 134 14.75 -11.97 -15.32
CA ILE A 134 14.59 -11.06 -14.19
C ILE A 134 13.95 -9.76 -14.67
N LYS A 135 12.78 -9.41 -14.10
CA LYS A 135 12.17 -8.09 -14.28
C LYS A 135 12.16 -7.29 -12.98
N LYS A 136 12.36 -5.99 -13.13
CA LYS A 136 12.39 -5.04 -12.01
C LYS A 136 11.31 -3.99 -12.19
N TYR A 137 10.54 -3.77 -11.14
CA TYR A 137 9.43 -2.84 -11.08
C TYR A 137 9.69 -1.81 -9.99
N LEU A 138 9.42 -0.55 -10.28
CA LEU A 138 9.50 0.52 -9.28
C LEU A 138 8.09 0.85 -8.82
N VAL A 139 7.75 0.42 -7.61
CA VAL A 139 6.43 0.65 -7.00
C VAL A 139 6.56 1.76 -5.97
N LYS A 140 5.70 2.77 -6.01
CA LYS A 140 5.69 3.83 -5.00
C LYS A 140 5.41 3.23 -3.62
N LEU A 141 6.13 3.69 -2.59
CA LEU A 141 5.94 3.20 -1.21
C LEU A 141 4.57 3.57 -0.62
N SER A 142 3.89 4.57 -1.18
CA SER A 142 2.51 4.94 -0.83
C SER A 142 1.46 3.97 -1.38
N ASN A 143 1.81 3.17 -2.39
CA ASN A 143 0.89 2.20 -3.00
C ASN A 143 0.88 0.93 -2.16
N GLN A 144 -0.29 0.28 -2.10
CA GLN A 144 -0.39 -1.03 -1.49
C GLN A 144 0.31 -2.07 -2.38
N ILE A 145 1.28 -2.78 -1.80
CA ILE A 145 1.92 -3.93 -2.42
C ILE A 145 1.17 -5.17 -1.92
N LEU A 146 0.62 -5.97 -2.84
CA LEU A 146 -0.23 -7.12 -2.50
C LEU A 146 0.57 -8.41 -2.25
N VAL A 147 1.86 -8.41 -2.56
CA VAL A 147 2.75 -9.56 -2.51
C VAL A 147 3.81 -9.38 -1.43
N GLN A 148 4.37 -10.48 -0.93
CA GLN A 148 5.46 -10.53 0.03
C GLN A 148 6.75 -11.09 -0.60
N GLU A 149 7.85 -11.00 0.14
CA GLU A 149 9.11 -11.63 -0.26
C GLU A 149 8.95 -13.16 -0.34
N ASN A 150 9.45 -13.74 -1.42
CA ASN A 150 9.37 -15.16 -1.80
C ASN A 150 7.98 -15.63 -2.26
N ASP A 151 7.00 -14.74 -2.42
CA ASP A 151 5.73 -15.11 -3.06
C ASP A 151 5.95 -15.45 -4.54
N TYR A 152 5.22 -16.45 -5.02
CA TYR A 152 5.17 -16.76 -6.45
C TYR A 152 3.97 -16.06 -7.09
N VAL A 153 4.24 -15.22 -8.10
CA VAL A 153 3.23 -14.47 -8.85
C VAL A 153 3.15 -14.96 -10.28
N LYS A 154 1.96 -14.84 -10.86
CA LYS A 154 1.77 -15.01 -12.30
C LYS A 154 1.73 -13.65 -12.99
N ALA A 155 2.14 -13.60 -14.26
CA ALA A 155 1.97 -12.46 -15.13
C ALA A 155 0.50 -12.04 -15.17
N GLY A 156 0.26 -10.74 -15.00
CA GLY A 156 -1.11 -10.20 -14.96
C GLY A 156 -1.86 -10.39 -13.64
N MET A 157 -1.30 -11.11 -12.66
CA MET A 157 -1.96 -11.33 -11.38
C MET A 157 -1.94 -10.03 -10.54
N PRO A 158 -3.08 -9.64 -9.92
CA PRO A 158 -3.14 -8.49 -9.02
C PRO A 158 -2.32 -8.71 -7.75
#